data_AF-A0AAU4UM65-F1
#
_entry.id   AF-A0AAU4UM65-F1
#
_cell.length_a   1.000
_cell.length_b   1.000
_cell.length_c   1.000
_cell.angle_alpha   90.00
_cell.angle_beta   90.00
_cell.angle_gamma   90.00
#
_symmetry.space_group_name_H-M   'P 1'
#
loop_
_entity.id
_entity.type
_entity.pdbx_description
1 polymer ?
#
loop_
_entity_poly.entity_id
_entity_poly.type
_entity_poly.pdbx_seq_one_letter_code
_entity_poly.pdbx_strand_id
1 'polypeptide(L)'
;MATNGPIHSGMPASELGSEGWHKPWSGTNGGSCVETKRLPDGSVAFRQSKDPDGPALVYSRDEMVAFLEGAKSGQADFLIA
;
A
#
# COMPACT_ATOMS: atom_id res chain seq x y z
N MET A 1 -3.33 -15.77 -9.55
CA MET A 1 -2.75 -17.02 -9.00
C MET A 1 -2.79 -16.89 -7.49
N ALA A 2 -3.23 -17.91 -6.77
CA ALA A 2 -3.35 -17.86 -5.32
C ALA A 2 -1.95 -17.82 -4.68
N THR A 3 -1.76 -16.97 -3.67
CA THR A 3 -0.53 -16.86 -2.87
C THR A 3 -0.19 -18.22 -2.27
N ASN A 4 0.99 -18.78 -2.54
CA ASN A 4 1.38 -20.12 -2.09
C ASN A 4 1.95 -20.13 -0.65
N GLY A 5 1.62 -19.11 0.15
CA GLY A 5 2.10 -18.91 1.50
C GLY A 5 1.33 -17.81 2.24
N PRO A 6 1.60 -17.60 3.54
CA PRO A 6 0.97 -16.53 4.30
C PRO A 6 1.35 -15.17 3.71
N ILE A 7 0.38 -14.25 3.70
CA ILE A 7 0.61 -12.86 3.30
C ILE A 7 1.64 -12.24 4.26
N HIS A 8 2.67 -11.61 3.69
CA HIS A 8 3.71 -10.95 4.46
C HIS A 8 4.22 -9.71 3.72
N SER A 9 4.75 -8.76 4.49
CA SER A 9 5.41 -7.59 3.93
C SER A 9 6.68 -8.00 3.16
N GLY A 10 6.85 -7.48 1.95
CA GLY A 10 7.95 -7.81 1.04
C GLY A 10 7.61 -8.84 -0.04
N MET A 11 6.45 -9.49 0.00
CA MET A 11 6.03 -10.42 -1.05
C MET A 11 5.73 -9.69 -2.37
N PRO A 12 5.84 -10.36 -3.54
CA PRO A 12 5.48 -9.74 -4.82
C PRO A 12 4.03 -9.28 -4.83
N ALA A 13 3.77 -8.04 -5.24
CA ALA A 13 2.43 -7.47 -5.27
C ALA A 13 1.51 -8.19 -6.27
N SER A 14 2.08 -8.81 -7.30
CA SER A 14 1.36 -9.64 -8.27
C SER A 14 0.73 -10.89 -7.63
N GLU A 15 1.31 -11.42 -6.55
CA GLU A 15 0.73 -12.54 -5.80
C GLU A 15 -0.52 -12.13 -5.02
N LEU A 16 -0.65 -10.84 -4.66
CA LEU A 16 -1.87 -10.29 -4.06
C LEU A 16 -2.99 -10.07 -5.11
N GLY A 17 -2.74 -10.34 -6.39
CA GLY A 17 -3.68 -10.18 -7.51
C GLY A 17 -3.67 -8.78 -8.14
N SER A 18 -4.10 -8.70 -9.39
CA SER A 18 -4.07 -7.48 -10.22
C SER A 18 -5.17 -6.45 -9.88
N GLU A 19 -6.30 -6.92 -9.37
CA GLU A 19 -7.49 -6.09 -9.11
C GLU A 19 -7.53 -5.52 -7.69
N GLY A 20 -8.32 -4.45 -7.49
CA GLY A 20 -8.58 -3.85 -6.17
C GLY A 20 -7.46 -2.94 -5.63
N TRP A 21 -6.50 -2.59 -6.47
CA TRP A 21 -5.51 -1.55 -6.17
C TRP A 21 -6.08 -0.18 -6.51
N HIS A 22 -5.92 0.77 -5.60
CA HIS A 22 -6.39 2.14 -5.73
C HIS A 22 -5.22 3.11 -5.70
N LYS A 23 -5.29 4.18 -6.49
CA LYS A 23 -4.33 5.30 -6.51
C LYS A 23 -4.96 6.54 -5.86
N PRO A 24 -5.10 6.58 -4.52
CA PRO A 24 -5.82 7.67 -3.87
C PRO A 24 -5.16 9.04 -4.08
N TRP A 25 -3.88 9.07 -4.47
CA TRP A 25 -3.10 10.30 -4.66
C TRP A 25 -2.76 10.62 -6.12
N SER A 26 -3.30 9.88 -7.11
CA SER A 26 -3.05 10.21 -8.51
C SER A 26 -3.92 11.37 -8.96
N GLY A 27 -3.32 12.54 -9.19
CA GLY A 27 -3.93 13.60 -10.00
C GLY A 27 -4.06 13.20 -11.48
N THR A 28 -4.66 14.06 -12.31
CA THR A 28 -4.90 13.85 -13.76
C THR A 28 -3.64 13.55 -14.59
N ASN A 29 -2.44 13.82 -14.05
CA ASN A 29 -1.17 13.66 -14.76
C ASN A 29 -0.46 12.31 -14.51
N GLY A 30 -1.11 11.33 -13.85
CA GLY A 30 -0.63 9.94 -13.86
C GLY A 30 0.77 9.69 -13.27
N GLY A 31 1.24 10.56 -12.37
CA GLY A 31 2.60 10.49 -11.79
C GLY A 31 2.81 9.36 -10.77
N SER A 32 4.09 9.14 -10.39
CA SER A 32 4.64 8.11 -9.48
C SER A 32 3.88 7.95 -8.15
N CYS A 33 2.72 7.31 -8.17
CA CYS A 33 1.89 7.18 -6.99
C CYS A 33 2.10 5.86 -6.27
N VAL A 34 1.89 5.91 -4.96
CA VAL A 34 1.66 4.72 -4.16
C VAL A 34 0.25 4.20 -4.46
N GLU A 35 0.15 2.91 -4.75
CA GLU A 35 -1.11 2.18 -4.82
C GLU A 35 -1.39 1.48 -3.49
N THR A 36 -2.66 1.41 -3.13
CA THR A 36 -3.10 0.75 -1.89
C THR A 36 -4.22 -0.24 -2.17
N LYS A 37 -4.24 -1.34 -1.42
CA LYS A 37 -5.25 -2.39 -1.51
C LYS A 37 -5.64 -2.86 -0.12
N ARG A 38 -6.94 -3.00 0.13
CA ARG A 38 -7.44 -3.70 1.33
C ARG A 38 -7.45 -5.19 1.07
N LEU A 39 -6.90 -5.96 2.00
CA LEU A 39 -6.82 -7.41 1.90
C LEU A 39 -7.99 -8.07 2.65
N PRO A 40 -8.34 -9.34 2.33
CA PRO A 40 -9.50 -10.02 2.93
C PRO A 40 -9.41 -10.19 4.45
N ASP A 41 -8.19 -10.23 5.01
CA ASP A 41 -7.92 -10.31 6.45
C ASP A 41 -7.98 -8.94 7.17
N GLY A 42 -8.29 -7.87 6.43
CA GLY A 42 -8.38 -6.50 6.95
C GLY A 42 -7.06 -5.74 6.97
N SER A 43 -5.94 -6.36 6.60
CA SER A 43 -4.66 -5.66 6.40
C SER A 43 -4.69 -4.77 5.16
N VAL A 44 -3.71 -3.89 5.04
CA VAL A 44 -3.56 -2.96 3.92
C VAL A 44 -2.21 -3.17 3.26
N ALA A 45 -2.23 -3.39 1.96
CA ALA A 45 -1.05 -3.51 1.12
C ALA A 45 -0.76 -2.20 0.38
N PHE A 46 0.53 -1.88 0.24
CA PHE A 46 1.07 -0.75 -0.48
C PHE A 46 2.02 -1.25 -1.56
N ARG A 47 1.96 -0.68 -2.77
CA ARG A 47 2.94 -0.94 -3.84
C ARG A 47 3.26 0.33 -4.62
N GLN A 48 4.35 0.30 -5.37
CA GLN A 48 4.72 1.39 -6.27
C GLN A 48 3.99 1.26 -7.61
N SER A 49 3.27 2.30 -8.06
CA SER A 49 2.52 2.25 -9.32
C SER A 49 3.39 1.94 -10.55
N LYS A 50 4.66 2.34 -10.51
CA LYS A 50 5.64 2.12 -11.60
C LYS A 50 6.29 0.74 -11.57
N ASP A 51 6.07 -0.01 -10.49
CA ASP A 51 6.57 -1.36 -10.30
C ASP A 51 5.44 -2.24 -9.71
N PRO A 52 4.37 -2.50 -10.48
CA PRO A 52 3.17 -3.17 -9.99
C PRO A 52 3.39 -4.66 -9.64
N ASP A 53 4.50 -5.24 -10.09
CA ASP A 53 4.94 -6.61 -9.80
C ASP A 53 6.02 -6.68 -8.72
N GLY A 54 6.55 -5.53 -8.30
CA GLY A 54 7.53 -5.39 -7.22
C GLY A 54 6.98 -5.74 -5.84
N PRO A 55 7.80 -5.58 -4.79
CA PRO A 55 7.41 -5.94 -3.43
C PRO A 55 6.26 -5.06 -2.92
N ALA A 56 5.31 -5.69 -2.23
CA ALA A 56 4.24 -5.00 -1.49
C ALA A 56 4.64 -4.85 -0.02
N LEU A 57 4.42 -3.66 0.56
CA LEU A 57 4.44 -3.47 2.01
C LEU A 57 3.06 -3.78 2.57
N VAL A 58 2.97 -4.68 3.54
CA VAL A 58 1.70 -5.07 4.16
C VAL A 58 1.71 -4.65 5.62
N TYR A 59 0.69 -3.87 6.00
CA TYR A 59 0.49 -3.36 7.35
C TYR A 59 -0.83 -3.88 7.92
N SER A 60 -0.83 -4.16 9.21
CA SER A 60 -2.06 -4.44 9.95
C SER A 60 -3.00 -3.23 9.95
N ARG A 61 -4.27 -3.48 10.27
CA ARG A 61 -5.26 -2.41 10.39
C ARG A 61 -4.86 -1.37 11.44
N ASP A 62 -4.32 -1.80 12.57
CA ASP A 62 -4.00 -0.92 13.70
C ASP A 62 -2.78 -0.04 13.41
N GLU A 63 -1.76 -0.59 12.75
CA GLU A 63 -0.63 0.21 12.24
C GLU A 63 -1.09 1.29 11.25
N MET A 64 -2.03 0.95 10.37
CA MET A 64 -2.59 1.91 9.42
C MET A 64 -3.44 3.00 10.09
N VAL A 65 -4.18 2.67 11.14
CA VAL A 65 -4.91 3.67 11.95
C VAL A 65 -3.92 4.64 12.57
N ALA A 66 -2.90 4.12 13.27
CA ALA A 66 -1.87 4.94 13.90
C ALA A 66 -1.12 5.81 12.89
N PHE A 67 -0.74 5.26 11.73
CA PHE A 67 -0.10 6.01 10.66
C PHE A 67 -0.99 7.17 10.16
N LEU A 68 -2.28 6.93 9.93
CA LEU A 68 -3.20 7.97 9.45
C LEU A 68 -3.43 9.06 10.50
N GLU A 69 -3.49 8.72 11.78
CA GLU A 69 -3.58 9.70 12.87
C GLU A 69 -2.31 10.54 12.99
N GLY A 70 -1.13 9.92 12.89
CA GLY A 70 0.16 10.60 12.87
C GLY A 70 0.30 11.54 11.66
N ALA A 71 -0.04 11.05 10.46
CA ALA A 71 -0.01 11.85 9.25
C ALA A 71 -0.96 13.06 9.33
N LYS A 72 -2.19 12.87 9.85
CA LYS A 72 -3.16 13.97 10.03
C LYS A 72 -2.74 14.99 11.09
N SER A 73 -1.92 14.58 12.05
CA SER A 73 -1.38 15.48 13.08
C SER A 73 -0.06 16.15 12.68
N GLY A 74 0.40 15.96 11.43
CA GLY A 74 1.63 16.57 10.91
C GLY A 74 2.91 15.84 11.33
N GLN A 75 2.82 14.68 11.98
CA GLN A 75 4.02 13.92 12.40
C GLN A 75 4.85 13.40 11.22
N ALA A 76 4.27 13.34 10.02
CA ALA A 76 4.96 12.90 8.81
C ALA A 76 5.60 14.04 8.00
N ASP A 77 5.44 15.31 8.42
CA ASP A 77 5.88 16.48 7.64
C ASP A 77 7.40 16.51 7.44
N PHE A 78 8.17 15.88 8.33
CA PHE A 78 9.63 15.76 8.20
C PHE A 78 10.07 15.00 6.93
N LEU A 79 9.20 14.21 6.29
CA LEU A 79 9.52 13.48 5.07
C LEU A 79 9.74 14.39 3.86
N ILE A 80 9.27 15.64 3.93
CA ILE A 80 9.35 16.63 2.84
C ILE A 80 9.99 17.96 3.29
N ALA A 81 10.52 17.99 4.50
CA ALA A 81 11.21 19.15 5.06
C ALA A 81 12.59 19.38 4.44
#